data_AF-A0A7L2B2T9-F1
#
_entry.id   AF-A0A7L2B2T9-F1
#
_cell.length_a   1.000
_cell.length_b   1.000
_cell.length_c   1.000
_cell.angle_alpha   90.00
_cell.angle_beta   90.00
_cell.angle_gamma   90.00
#
_symmetry.space_group_name_H-M   'P 1'
#
loop_
_entity.id
_entity.type
_entity.pdbx_description
1 polymer ?
#
loop_
_entity_poly.entity_id
_entity_poly.type
_entity_poly.pdbx_seq_one_letter_code
_entity_poly.pdbx_strand_id
1 'polypeptide(L)'
;DSRDLLKEFPQPKNLLNSVIGRALGISHARDKLVYIHTNGPRKKKVTLHIKWPKNVEVEGYGTKKIDAERQAAAAACQLFKGWGLLGPRNELFDAAKYRLLADQLGCPDERWCSEGKWRSKSGPSLADLSTCWRRMEPDDSIQPMEQGRMPKAMRREELEEGELEEGELEEGELEEEAIDVSDYLPMAHQDARTPGRDASRGGSSIEMTDDNTAIRALTQFPLPKNLLAQVIQIATSSSTVKEYMQFRTVGTKIKICKLTLRWPCPMTFAAKGRRKVEAENKAAALACQKLKSLGLVDKNNNPLSHAMYNMTSLRELGENQRKPCHIKVPEATLRKIENYLNHYPVDIRESRPRLADDMMNLSKESGAISDAITGKTYIPMLEAEEVRLSQNLLALWKRRGSSWQESHPLPVDPHKDTILSAIEQNPVVVIAGDTGCGKTTRIPQLLLEHYILEGRGARCNVVITQPRRISAISVAQRVAQELGPNMRKNVGYQVRLESKPPARGGALLFCTVGILLRKLQGNPSLEGVSHVVVDEVHERDVNTDFLLILLKGIQKLNPDLRLVLMSATGDNQRFSHYFGDCPVVKVPGFMYPVKEYYLEEILAKLGRHRHRHYEIK
;
A
#
# COMPACT_ATOMS: atom_id res chain seq x y z
N ASP A 1 0.81 44.47 -0.42
CA ASP A 1 1.63 43.78 -1.44
C ASP A 1 1.44 42.27 -1.44
N SER A 2 1.43 41.64 -2.62
CA SER A 2 1.16 40.21 -2.81
C SER A 2 2.28 39.27 -2.33
N ARG A 3 3.50 39.79 -2.14
CA ARG A 3 4.66 39.03 -1.65
C ARG A 3 4.66 38.85 -0.12
N ASP A 4 3.98 39.72 0.62
CA ASP A 4 3.94 39.66 2.09
C ASP A 4 2.93 38.61 2.61
N LEU A 5 1.83 38.39 1.88
CA LEU A 5 0.82 37.40 2.25
C LEU A 5 1.34 35.96 2.21
N LEU A 6 2.25 35.63 1.28
CA LEU A 6 2.85 34.28 1.23
C LEU A 6 3.92 34.07 2.31
N LYS A 7 4.49 35.15 2.86
CA LYS A 7 5.35 35.09 4.05
C LYS A 7 4.51 34.88 5.31
N GLU A 8 3.37 35.57 5.41
CA GLU A 8 2.43 35.39 6.53
C GLU A 8 1.76 34.02 6.51
N PHE A 9 1.46 33.47 5.32
CA PHE A 9 0.86 32.15 5.15
C PHE A 9 1.72 31.25 4.24
N PRO A 10 2.67 30.48 4.80
CA PRO A 10 3.58 29.63 4.01
C PRO A 10 2.86 28.50 3.26
N GLN A 11 1.82 27.92 3.88
CA GLN A 11 1.00 26.82 3.34
C GLN A 11 -0.50 27.15 3.35
N PRO A 12 -0.96 28.13 2.55
CA PRO A 12 -2.30 28.68 2.69
C PRO A 12 -3.40 27.69 2.29
N LYS A 13 -3.15 26.84 1.29
CA LYS A 13 -4.12 25.81 0.85
C LYS A 13 -4.39 24.76 1.93
N ASN A 14 -3.35 24.34 2.65
CA ASN A 14 -3.49 23.35 3.72
C ASN A 14 -4.26 23.95 4.89
N LEU A 15 -3.99 25.23 5.19
CA LEU A 15 -4.65 25.95 6.26
C LEU A 15 -6.15 26.12 5.99
N LEU A 16 -6.55 26.55 4.79
CA LEU A 16 -7.97 26.66 4.41
C LEU A 16 -8.71 25.33 4.48
N ASN A 17 -8.11 24.26 3.95
CA ASN A 17 -8.70 22.92 4.02
C ASN A 17 -8.85 22.44 5.47
N SER A 18 -7.89 22.76 6.34
CA SER A 18 -7.93 22.38 7.75
C SER A 18 -9.01 23.13 8.52
N VAL A 19 -9.18 24.43 8.27
CA VAL A 19 -10.25 25.24 8.89
C VAL A 19 -11.62 24.72 8.47
N ILE A 20 -11.87 24.57 7.17
CA ILE A 20 -13.18 24.13 6.67
C ILE A 20 -13.45 22.68 7.07
N GLY A 21 -12.44 21.80 7.01
CA GLY A 21 -12.58 20.40 7.40
C GLY A 21 -12.93 20.25 8.88
N ARG A 22 -12.32 21.05 9.77
CA ARG A 22 -12.65 21.04 11.20
C ARG A 22 -14.00 21.68 11.51
N ALA A 23 -14.37 22.75 10.80
CA ALA A 23 -15.63 23.45 11.02
C ALA A 23 -16.86 22.69 10.52
N LEU A 24 -16.77 22.04 9.37
CA LEU A 24 -17.88 21.31 8.77
C LEU A 24 -17.82 19.80 9.00
N GLY A 25 -16.78 19.30 9.66
CA GLY A 25 -16.59 17.85 9.88
C GLY A 25 -16.37 17.06 8.58
N ILE A 26 -15.86 17.71 7.53
CA ILE A 26 -15.64 17.09 6.21
C ILE A 26 -14.15 16.79 5.96
N SER A 27 -13.87 15.71 5.23
CA SER A 27 -12.50 15.28 4.94
C SER A 27 -11.79 16.15 3.89
N HIS A 28 -12.54 16.76 2.97
CA HIS A 28 -12.02 17.62 1.92
C HIS A 28 -12.96 18.80 1.65
N ALA A 29 -12.40 20.01 1.52
CA ALA A 29 -13.18 21.23 1.27
C ALA A 29 -13.37 21.52 -0.24
N ARG A 30 -13.24 20.51 -1.12
CA ARG A 30 -13.27 20.70 -2.59
C ARG A 30 -14.57 21.34 -3.08
N ASP A 31 -15.70 21.00 -2.46
CA ASP A 31 -17.00 21.53 -2.84
C ASP A 31 -17.26 22.95 -2.28
N LYS A 32 -16.42 23.38 -1.33
CA LYS A 32 -16.49 24.68 -0.66
C LYS A 32 -15.40 25.66 -1.11
N LEU A 33 -14.31 25.17 -1.71
CA LEU A 33 -13.20 25.95 -2.25
C LEU A 33 -12.97 25.58 -3.71
N VAL A 34 -13.52 26.39 -4.62
CA VAL A 34 -13.44 26.13 -6.07
C VAL A 34 -12.48 27.13 -6.71
N TYR A 35 -11.39 26.63 -7.29
CA TYR A 35 -10.41 27.45 -8.00
C TYR A 35 -10.75 27.48 -9.50
N ILE A 36 -11.01 28.66 -10.04
CA ILE A 36 -11.29 28.90 -11.46
C ILE A 36 -10.10 29.63 -12.08
N HIS A 37 -9.55 29.07 -13.15
CA HIS A 37 -8.36 29.59 -13.82
C HIS A 37 -8.76 30.43 -15.03
N THR A 38 -8.25 31.65 -15.09
CA THR A 38 -8.41 32.53 -16.24
C THR A 38 -7.04 32.87 -16.82
N ASN A 39 -6.88 32.67 -18.13
CA ASN A 39 -5.63 32.96 -18.83
C ASN A 39 -5.56 34.46 -19.14
N GLY A 40 -4.86 35.21 -18.29
CA GLY A 40 -4.49 36.60 -18.58
C GLY A 40 -3.27 36.70 -19.50
N PRO A 41 -3.10 37.82 -20.24
CA PRO A 41 -2.07 37.96 -21.29
C PRO A 41 -0.63 38.08 -20.78
N ARG A 42 -0.39 38.40 -19.50
CA ARG A 42 0.97 38.52 -18.89
C ARG A 42 1.17 37.79 -17.56
N LYS A 43 0.10 37.49 -16.82
CA LYS A 43 0.13 36.74 -15.56
C LYS A 43 -1.05 35.77 -15.53
N LYS A 44 -0.85 34.58 -14.96
CA LYS A 44 -1.95 33.64 -14.70
C LYS A 44 -2.82 34.20 -13.58
N LYS A 45 -4.13 34.23 -13.80
CA LYS A 45 -5.11 34.68 -12.83
C LYS A 45 -5.91 33.47 -12.35
N VAL A 46 -6.14 33.40 -11.05
CA VAL A 46 -6.97 32.37 -10.42
C VAL A 46 -7.97 33.06 -9.51
N THR A 47 -9.25 32.72 -9.68
CA THR A 47 -10.33 33.16 -8.81
C THR A 47 -10.73 31.99 -7.92
N LEU A 48 -10.57 32.13 -6.62
CA LEU A 48 -10.99 31.17 -5.61
C LEU A 48 -12.39 31.57 -5.11
N HIS A 49 -13.38 30.73 -5.40
CA HIS A 49 -14.72 30.84 -4.84
C HIS A 49 -14.79 30.07 -3.52
N ILE A 50 -15.04 30.80 -2.46
CA ILE A 50 -15.25 30.29 -1.10
C ILE A 50 -16.75 30.24 -0.88
N LYS A 51 -17.31 29.06 -0.58
CA LYS A 51 -18.76 28.88 -0.36
C LYS A 51 -19.19 28.83 1.11
N TRP A 52 -18.23 28.87 2.04
CA TRP A 52 -18.48 28.86 3.47
C TRP A 52 -17.31 29.55 4.21
N PRO A 53 -17.56 30.35 5.26
CA PRO A 53 -18.86 30.68 5.86
C PRO A 53 -19.73 31.62 5.01
N LYS A 54 -19.13 32.34 4.07
CA LYS A 54 -19.83 33.25 3.16
C LYS A 54 -19.38 32.99 1.73
N ASN A 55 -20.29 33.21 0.78
CA ASN A 55 -19.97 33.19 -0.64
C ASN A 55 -19.11 34.40 -1.00
N VAL A 56 -17.80 34.20 -1.14
CA VAL A 56 -16.82 35.26 -1.44
C VAL A 56 -15.84 34.77 -2.48
N GLU A 57 -15.41 35.69 -3.34
CA GLU A 57 -14.42 35.42 -4.39
C GLU A 57 -13.13 36.15 -4.08
N VAL A 58 -12.01 35.44 -4.24
CA VAL A 58 -10.68 35.98 -3.97
C VAL A 58 -9.78 35.70 -5.17
N GLU A 59 -9.11 36.74 -5.65
CA GLU A 59 -8.24 36.63 -6.82
C GLU A 59 -6.77 36.51 -6.43
N GLY A 60 -6.03 35.67 -7.16
CA GLY A 60 -4.59 35.51 -7.04
C GLY A 60 -3.91 35.59 -8.40
N TYR A 61 -2.69 36.14 -8.42
CA TYR A 61 -1.96 36.45 -9.65
C TYR A 61 -0.55 35.87 -9.59
N GLY A 62 -0.13 35.09 -10.58
CA GLY A 62 1.18 34.43 -10.56
C GLY A 62 1.82 34.35 -11.93
N THR A 63 3.14 34.14 -11.94
CA THR A 63 3.89 33.80 -13.16
C THR A 63 3.56 32.36 -13.59
N LYS A 64 3.42 31.43 -12.63
CA LYS A 64 2.92 30.06 -12.85
C LYS A 64 1.50 29.89 -12.27
N LYS A 65 0.78 28.89 -12.80
CA LYS A 65 -0.56 28.50 -12.32
C LYS A 65 -0.57 28.22 -10.81
N ILE A 66 0.44 27.49 -10.34
CA ILE A 66 0.55 27.10 -8.93
C ILE A 66 0.75 28.30 -8.00
N ASP A 67 1.48 29.33 -8.46
CA ASP A 67 1.75 30.54 -7.68
C ASP A 67 0.50 31.41 -7.58
N ALA A 68 -0.28 31.52 -8.67
CA ALA A 68 -1.55 32.22 -8.68
C ALA A 68 -2.57 31.57 -7.71
N GLU A 69 -2.62 30.23 -7.67
CA GLU A 69 -3.47 29.51 -6.72
C GLU A 69 -3.00 29.70 -5.26
N ARG A 70 -1.69 29.68 -5.00
CA ARG A 70 -1.14 29.93 -3.65
C ARG A 70 -1.46 31.34 -3.18
N GLN A 71 -1.39 32.34 -4.07
CA GLN A 71 -1.76 33.72 -3.73
C GLN A 71 -3.25 33.87 -3.45
N ALA A 72 -4.13 33.28 -4.28
CA ALA A 72 -5.57 33.31 -4.03
C ALA A 72 -5.93 32.66 -2.69
N ALA A 73 -5.26 31.55 -2.35
CA ALA A 73 -5.42 30.89 -1.07
C ALA A 73 -4.90 31.74 0.11
N ALA A 74 -3.76 32.42 -0.04
CA ALA A 74 -3.21 33.27 1.03
C ALA A 74 -4.11 34.46 1.33
N ALA A 75 -4.66 35.10 0.30
CA ALA A 75 -5.64 36.17 0.46
C ALA A 75 -6.94 35.66 1.13
N ALA A 76 -7.36 34.42 0.84
CA ALA A 76 -8.49 33.80 1.53
C ALA A 76 -8.18 33.48 3.02
N CYS A 77 -6.96 33.07 3.37
CA CYS A 77 -6.56 32.90 4.76
C CYS A 77 -6.64 34.22 5.55
N GLN A 78 -6.31 35.34 4.91
CA GLN A 78 -6.42 36.66 5.53
C GLN A 78 -7.89 37.01 5.85
N LEU A 79 -8.82 36.65 4.97
CA LEU A 79 -10.25 36.80 5.25
C LEU A 79 -10.70 35.91 6.41
N PHE A 80 -10.23 34.65 6.46
CA PHE A 80 -10.55 33.73 7.55
C PHE A 80 -10.05 34.23 8.90
N LYS A 81 -8.87 34.85 8.93
CA LYS A 81 -8.33 35.52 10.11
C LYS A 81 -9.20 36.72 10.52
N GLY A 82 -9.64 37.54 9.55
CA GLY A 82 -10.58 38.63 9.79
C GLY A 82 -11.97 38.18 10.26
N TRP A 83 -12.40 36.98 9.89
CA TRP A 83 -13.65 36.37 10.36
C TRP A 83 -13.51 35.62 11.70
N GLY A 84 -12.33 35.64 12.31
CA GLY A 84 -12.09 34.94 13.58
C GLY A 84 -12.08 33.42 13.44
N LEU A 85 -11.87 32.87 12.24
CA LEU A 85 -11.73 31.43 11.98
C LEU A 85 -10.27 30.93 12.09
N LEU A 86 -9.31 31.85 12.20
CA LEU A 86 -7.90 31.55 12.45
C LEU A 86 -7.39 32.42 13.61
N GLY A 87 -6.50 31.84 14.43
CA GLY A 87 -5.83 32.59 15.48
C GLY A 87 -4.85 33.66 14.95
N PRO A 88 -4.38 34.58 15.81
CA PRO A 88 -3.47 35.66 15.41
C PRO A 88 -2.14 35.17 14.83
N ARG A 89 -1.69 33.96 15.20
CA ARG A 89 -0.51 33.27 14.65
C ARG A 89 -0.88 32.15 13.65
N ASN A 90 -2.03 32.24 13.01
CA ASN A 90 -2.58 31.24 12.08
C ASN A 90 -2.86 29.88 12.74
N GLU A 91 -3.08 29.89 14.06
CA GLU A 91 -3.42 28.71 14.85
C GLU A 91 -4.83 28.21 14.50
N LEU A 92 -4.96 26.89 14.46
CA LEU A 92 -6.25 26.23 14.28
C LEU A 92 -6.91 25.98 15.63
N PHE A 93 -8.19 26.28 15.73
CA PHE A 93 -8.97 25.97 16.93
C PHE A 93 -9.30 24.46 17.04
N ASP A 94 -9.75 24.06 18.22
CA ASP A 94 -10.29 22.73 18.43
C ASP A 94 -11.62 22.52 17.67
N ALA A 95 -12.03 21.26 17.55
CA ALA A 95 -13.25 20.91 16.82
C ALA A 95 -14.53 21.37 17.53
N ALA A 96 -14.48 21.70 18.84
CA ALA A 96 -15.65 22.15 19.59
C ALA A 96 -15.93 23.64 19.30
N LYS A 97 -14.89 24.48 19.34
CA LYS A 97 -14.93 25.90 19.00
C LYS A 97 -15.31 26.14 17.55
N TYR A 98 -14.78 25.34 16.62
CA TYR A 98 -15.17 25.45 15.21
C TYR A 98 -16.63 25.06 14.94
N ARG A 99 -17.18 24.09 15.67
CA ARG A 99 -18.62 23.74 15.60
C ARG A 99 -19.49 24.89 16.09
N LEU A 100 -19.13 25.51 17.22
CA LEU A 100 -19.85 26.66 17.76
C LEU A 100 -19.80 27.88 16.82
N LEU A 101 -18.65 28.14 16.19
CA LEU A 101 -18.52 29.17 15.17
C LEU A 101 -19.32 28.84 13.90
N ALA A 102 -19.41 27.56 13.52
CA ALA A 102 -20.21 27.14 12.36
C ALA A 102 -21.71 27.27 12.60
N ASP A 103 -22.18 27.00 13.81
CA ASP A 103 -23.58 27.21 14.21
C ASP A 103 -23.94 28.70 14.22
N GLN A 104 -23.02 29.57 14.62
CA GLN A 104 -23.20 31.03 14.61
C GLN A 104 -23.16 31.65 13.20
N LEU A 105 -22.34 31.10 12.30
CA LEU A 105 -22.15 31.61 10.93
C LEU A 105 -23.14 31.01 9.91
N GLY A 106 -23.88 29.96 10.31
CA GLY A 106 -24.83 29.25 9.47
C GLY A 106 -24.21 28.11 8.65
N CYS A 107 -24.92 26.98 8.58
CA CYS A 107 -24.61 25.87 7.66
C CYS A 107 -25.31 26.13 6.31
N PRO A 108 -24.67 25.94 5.14
CA PRO A 108 -25.35 26.14 3.87
C PRO A 108 -26.43 25.06 3.69
N ASP A 109 -27.68 25.51 3.58
CA ASP A 109 -28.87 24.68 3.36
C ASP A 109 -28.69 23.80 2.11
N GLU A 110 -28.86 22.49 2.26
CA GLU A 110 -28.82 21.51 1.16
C GLU A 110 -30.15 21.51 0.39
N ARG A 111 -30.47 22.64 -0.24
CA ARG A 111 -31.40 22.65 -1.37
C ARG A 111 -30.88 23.65 -2.38
N TRP A 112 -30.56 23.17 -3.58
CA TRP A 112 -30.95 23.77 -4.87
C TRP A 112 -30.29 23.01 -6.03
N CYS A 113 -31.14 22.40 -6.86
CA CYS A 113 -30.87 22.25 -8.28
C CYS A 113 -31.93 23.06 -9.05
N SER A 114 -31.45 23.65 -10.13
CA SER A 114 -32.20 24.16 -11.29
C SER A 114 -32.86 25.54 -11.20
N GLU A 115 -32.54 26.32 -12.24
CA GLU A 115 -33.16 27.56 -12.73
C GLU A 115 -32.71 28.90 -12.12
N GLY A 116 -32.24 29.76 -13.03
CA GLY A 116 -31.66 31.06 -12.72
C GLY A 116 -32.70 32.14 -12.44
N LYS A 117 -32.37 32.99 -11.46
CA LYS A 117 -32.56 34.44 -11.49
C LYS A 117 -31.94 35.05 -10.24
N TRP A 118 -31.05 36.02 -10.44
CA TRP A 118 -30.48 36.85 -9.38
C TRP A 118 -31.52 37.87 -8.89
N ARG A 119 -31.75 37.94 -7.57
CA ARG A 119 -32.22 39.15 -6.89
C ARG A 119 -31.52 39.30 -5.54
N SER A 120 -30.93 40.48 -5.34
CA SER A 120 -30.33 40.90 -4.09
C SER A 120 -31.41 41.16 -3.03
N LYS A 121 -31.16 40.74 -1.79
CA LYS A 121 -31.59 41.46 -0.59
C LYS A 121 -30.51 41.36 0.48
N SER A 122 -30.19 42.53 1.01
CA SER A 122 -29.19 42.89 2.03
C SER A 122 -29.42 42.21 3.39
N GLY A 123 -28.33 41.68 3.98
CA GLY A 123 -28.22 41.30 5.39
C GLY A 123 -27.32 42.28 6.18
N PRO A 124 -27.34 42.26 7.53
CA PRO A 124 -27.02 43.40 8.39
C PRO A 124 -25.52 43.73 8.46
N SER A 125 -25.21 44.97 8.88
CA SER A 125 -23.85 45.53 8.89
C SER A 125 -22.99 45.06 10.07
N LEU A 126 -21.67 45.20 9.91
CA LEU A 126 -20.60 44.68 10.77
C LEU A 126 -20.53 45.27 12.21
N ALA A 127 -21.48 46.10 12.63
CA ALA A 127 -21.44 46.81 13.92
C ALA A 127 -22.07 46.04 15.10
N ASP A 128 -22.86 44.99 14.84
CA ASP A 128 -23.73 44.40 15.88
C ASP A 128 -23.09 43.25 16.69
N LEU A 129 -21.81 42.93 16.49
CA LEU A 129 -21.14 41.78 17.14
C LEU A 129 -20.08 42.15 18.21
N SER A 130 -19.94 43.42 18.59
CA SER A 130 -18.85 43.86 19.48
C SER A 130 -19.17 43.87 20.99
N THR A 131 -20.30 43.30 21.45
CA THR A 131 -20.75 43.46 22.86
C THR A 131 -20.73 42.19 23.72
N CYS A 132 -20.34 41.03 23.20
CA CYS A 132 -20.39 39.77 23.97
C CYS A 132 -19.02 39.29 24.47
N TRP A 133 -18.25 40.12 25.19
CA TRP A 133 -17.12 39.65 26.01
C TRP A 133 -16.94 40.52 27.27
N ARG A 134 -17.62 40.17 28.37
CA ARG A 134 -17.21 40.57 29.72
C ARG A 134 -17.72 39.56 30.76
N ARG A 135 -16.80 39.11 31.62
CA ARG A 135 -16.91 38.20 32.79
C ARG A 135 -16.89 36.70 32.55
N MET A 136 -15.73 36.10 32.82
CA MET A 136 -15.57 35.17 33.95
C MET A 136 -14.09 35.11 34.32
N GLU A 137 -13.76 35.58 35.51
CA GLU A 137 -12.46 35.44 36.19
C GLU A 137 -12.26 33.98 36.65
N PRO A 138 -11.00 33.55 36.86
CA PRO A 138 -10.67 32.76 38.04
C PRO A 138 -9.58 33.45 38.88
N ASP A 139 -9.88 33.56 40.17
CA ASP A 139 -9.05 34.09 41.23
C ASP A 139 -7.99 33.07 41.69
N ASP A 140 -6.75 33.56 41.79
CA ASP A 140 -5.69 33.33 42.80
C ASP A 140 -5.29 31.89 43.21
N SER A 141 -4.01 31.53 43.37
CA SER A 141 -2.77 32.26 43.72
C SER A 141 -1.59 31.24 43.66
N ILE A 142 -0.28 31.52 43.59
CA ILE A 142 0.63 32.39 44.35
C ILE A 142 1.96 32.58 43.56
N GLN A 143 2.27 33.84 43.15
CA GLN A 143 3.49 34.70 43.26
C GLN A 143 4.96 34.17 43.38
N PRO A 144 6.03 35.02 43.23
CA PRO A 144 6.46 35.90 42.12
C PRO A 144 8.03 35.99 41.97
N MET A 145 8.52 37.08 41.33
CA MET A 145 9.92 37.59 41.18
C MET A 145 10.72 37.08 39.97
N GLU A 146 11.49 37.87 39.21
CA GLU A 146 11.74 39.32 39.18
C GLU A 146 12.48 39.68 37.85
N GLN A 147 12.31 40.94 37.43
CA GLN A 147 13.26 41.84 36.76
C GLN A 147 13.91 41.48 35.40
N GLY A 148 13.82 42.43 34.45
CA GLY A 148 14.91 42.61 33.47
C GLY A 148 14.60 43.24 32.11
N ARG A 149 14.37 44.56 32.07
CA ARG A 149 14.78 45.54 31.02
C ARG A 149 14.47 45.29 29.53
N MET A 150 13.60 46.14 28.99
CA MET A 150 13.74 46.82 27.68
C MET A 150 14.80 47.95 27.76
N PRO A 151 15.31 48.63 26.68
CA PRO A 151 14.62 48.90 25.40
C PRO A 151 15.46 49.03 24.08
N LYS A 152 14.73 48.94 22.96
CA LYS A 152 14.70 49.76 21.72
C LYS A 152 15.95 50.49 21.14
N ALA A 153 16.11 50.31 19.81
CA ALA A 153 16.00 51.30 18.71
C ALA A 153 17.24 51.73 17.87
N MET A 154 16.91 51.98 16.58
CA MET A 154 17.52 52.84 15.53
C MET A 154 18.67 52.26 14.68
N ARG A 155 18.45 52.05 13.35
CA ARG A 155 18.61 52.98 12.18
C ARG A 155 20.10 53.24 11.88
N ARG A 156 20.63 53.29 10.65
CA ARG A 156 20.14 53.34 9.26
C ARG A 156 21.42 53.28 8.37
N GLU A 157 21.28 52.82 7.12
CA GLU A 157 22.09 53.16 5.92
C GLU A 157 23.56 52.73 5.86
N GLU A 158 23.90 51.93 4.84
CA GLU A 158 24.59 52.43 3.63
C GLU A 158 24.50 51.41 2.47
N LEU A 159 24.47 51.97 1.26
CA LEU A 159 24.44 51.31 -0.03
C LEU A 159 25.87 50.97 -0.45
N GLU A 160 26.08 49.81 -1.04
CA GLU A 160 27.13 49.65 -2.06
C GLU A 160 26.74 48.56 -3.06
N GLU A 161 26.89 48.90 -4.34
CA GLU A 161 26.66 48.06 -5.51
C GLU A 161 27.82 47.08 -5.67
N GLY A 162 27.52 45.84 -6.07
CA GLY A 162 28.54 44.81 -6.27
C GLY A 162 27.99 43.63 -7.07
N GLU A 163 28.32 43.68 -8.35
CA GLU A 163 28.29 42.74 -9.47
C GLU A 163 28.02 41.23 -9.29
N LEU A 164 27.60 40.67 -10.42
CA LEU A 164 27.23 39.29 -10.72
C LEU A 164 28.39 38.30 -10.53
N GLU A 165 28.14 37.19 -9.83
CA GLU A 165 28.85 35.93 -10.06
C GLU A 165 27.86 34.75 -10.08
N GLU A 166 28.02 33.92 -11.10
CA GLU A 166 27.35 32.64 -11.30
C GLU A 166 27.90 31.63 -10.28
N GLY A 167 27.01 31.06 -9.45
CA GLY A 167 27.36 30.04 -8.47
C GLY A 167 26.51 28.79 -8.68
N GLU A 168 27.20 27.70 -8.96
CA GLU A 168 26.70 26.36 -9.22
C GLU A 168 25.83 25.81 -8.07
N LEU A 169 24.80 25.04 -8.42
CA LEU A 169 23.96 24.33 -7.45
C LEU A 169 24.70 23.09 -6.96
N GLU A 170 25.22 23.14 -5.73
CA GLU A 170 25.58 21.96 -4.95
C GLU A 170 24.30 21.22 -4.50
N GLU A 171 24.07 20.04 -5.08
CA GLU A 171 23.16 19.04 -4.50
C GLU A 171 23.92 18.31 -3.38
N GLY A 172 23.55 18.61 -2.12
CA GLY A 172 24.03 17.87 -0.96
C GLY A 172 23.51 16.43 -0.98
N GLU A 173 24.38 15.49 -1.33
CA GLU A 173 24.20 14.07 -1.10
C GLU A 173 24.32 13.79 0.41
N LEU A 174 23.31 13.11 0.97
CA LEU A 174 23.36 12.55 2.31
C LEU A 174 24.21 11.27 2.25
N GLU A 175 25.41 11.33 2.83
CA GLU A 175 26.27 10.18 3.10
C GLU A 175 25.57 9.24 4.10
N GLU A 176 25.10 8.08 3.64
CA GLU A 176 24.88 6.91 4.50
C GLU A 176 26.21 6.15 4.62
N GLU A 177 26.84 6.25 5.79
CA GLU A 177 28.01 5.47 6.17
C GLU A 177 27.71 3.96 6.08
N ALA A 178 28.22 3.32 5.04
CA ALA A 178 28.24 1.86 4.94
C ALA A 178 29.27 1.29 5.91
N ILE A 179 28.79 0.44 6.82
CA ILE A 179 29.64 -0.33 7.74
C ILE A 179 30.46 -1.35 6.93
N ASP A 180 31.78 -1.23 7.03
CA ASP A 180 32.76 -2.19 6.53
C ASP A 180 32.70 -3.48 7.36
N VAL A 181 32.41 -4.61 6.72
CA VAL A 181 32.33 -5.95 7.34
C VAL A 181 33.50 -6.84 6.90
N SER A 182 34.65 -6.24 6.57
CA SER A 182 35.85 -6.99 6.19
C SER A 182 36.52 -7.77 7.34
N ASP A 183 36.04 -7.66 8.58
CA ASP A 183 36.57 -8.35 9.76
C ASP A 183 35.97 -9.74 10.09
N TYR A 184 35.11 -10.32 9.24
CA TYR A 184 34.52 -11.65 9.49
C TYR A 184 34.79 -12.69 8.37
N LEU A 185 36.00 -12.70 7.81
CA LEU A 185 36.49 -13.83 7.00
C LEU A 185 37.49 -14.67 7.81
N PRO A 186 37.15 -15.91 8.25
CA PRO A 186 38.15 -16.84 8.72
C PRO A 186 38.99 -17.35 7.55
N MET A 187 40.28 -17.03 7.63
CA MET A 187 41.37 -17.63 6.86
C MET A 187 41.38 -19.16 6.97
N ALA A 188 41.66 -19.76 5.81
CA ALA A 188 42.23 -21.07 5.54
C ALA A 188 42.59 -22.02 6.70
N HIS A 189 42.13 -23.27 6.62
CA HIS A 189 42.96 -24.45 6.87
C HIS A 189 42.50 -25.63 6.00
N GLN A 190 43.36 -26.05 5.06
CA GLN A 190 43.40 -27.44 4.57
C GLN A 190 44.65 -28.07 5.18
N ASP A 191 44.44 -29.09 6.01
CA ASP A 191 45.50 -30.02 6.38
C ASP A 191 45.86 -30.90 5.19
N ALA A 192 47.17 -30.97 4.94
CA ALA A 192 47.81 -31.76 3.91
C ALA A 192 47.79 -33.26 4.22
N ARG A 193 47.53 -34.08 3.19
CA ARG A 193 48.29 -35.33 2.96
C ARG A 193 48.45 -35.62 1.46
N THR A 194 49.70 -35.59 1.03
CA THR A 194 50.24 -36.12 -0.23
C THR A 194 50.30 -37.66 -0.18
N PRO A 195 50.23 -38.36 -1.32
CA PRO A 195 51.44 -38.72 -2.09
C PRO A 195 51.17 -38.55 -3.60
N GLY A 196 52.10 -38.53 -4.55
CA GLY A 196 53.53 -38.77 -4.65
C GLY A 196 53.84 -38.62 -6.15
N ARG A 197 55.05 -38.15 -6.46
CA ARG A 197 55.53 -37.72 -7.78
C ARG A 197 55.35 -38.78 -8.89
N ASP A 198 54.92 -38.33 -10.06
CA ASP A 198 55.67 -38.58 -11.30
C ASP A 198 55.39 -37.53 -12.38
N ALA A 199 56.44 -37.28 -13.16
CA ALA A 199 56.61 -36.15 -14.07
C ALA A 199 55.88 -36.32 -15.40
N SER A 200 55.34 -35.23 -15.95
CA SER A 200 55.78 -34.64 -17.24
C SER A 200 54.74 -33.68 -17.83
N ARG A 201 55.29 -32.66 -18.50
CA ARG A 201 54.65 -31.56 -19.24
C ARG A 201 53.41 -31.99 -20.04
N GLY A 202 52.27 -31.35 -19.77
CA GLY A 202 51.10 -31.36 -20.65
C GLY A 202 50.39 -30.02 -20.59
N GLY A 203 50.67 -29.13 -21.55
CA GLY A 203 49.88 -27.91 -21.73
C GLY A 203 48.45 -28.28 -22.10
N SER A 204 47.47 -27.75 -21.39
CA SER A 204 46.06 -27.91 -21.76
C SER A 204 45.78 -27.12 -23.05
N SER A 205 45.87 -27.83 -24.18
CA SER A 205 45.36 -27.38 -25.47
C SER A 205 43.88 -27.02 -25.34
N ILE A 206 43.54 -25.76 -25.65
CA ILE A 206 42.15 -25.31 -25.75
C ILE A 206 41.54 -26.02 -26.96
N GLU A 207 40.72 -27.04 -26.74
CA GLU A 207 39.98 -27.70 -27.82
C GLU A 207 39.00 -26.69 -28.45
N MET A 208 39.17 -26.48 -29.76
CA MET A 208 38.26 -25.68 -30.58
C MET A 208 37.02 -26.55 -30.87
N THR A 209 35.86 -26.15 -30.36
CA THR A 209 34.59 -26.87 -30.58
C THR A 209 34.12 -26.77 -32.03
N ASP A 210 33.51 -27.84 -32.54
CA ASP A 210 32.97 -27.91 -33.91
C ASP A 210 31.92 -26.81 -34.16
N ASP A 211 32.00 -26.17 -35.32
CA ASP A 211 31.18 -25.00 -35.69
C ASP A 211 29.68 -25.36 -35.73
N ASN A 212 29.37 -26.62 -36.04
CA ASN A 212 28.00 -27.16 -36.02
C ASN A 212 27.39 -27.16 -34.62
N THR A 213 28.19 -27.46 -33.59
CA THR A 213 27.74 -27.45 -32.19
C THR A 213 27.42 -26.04 -31.73
N ALA A 214 28.27 -25.07 -32.11
CA ALA A 214 28.05 -23.67 -31.81
C ALA A 214 26.80 -23.10 -32.50
N ILE A 215 26.52 -23.51 -33.74
CA ILE A 215 25.31 -23.11 -34.46
C ILE A 215 24.06 -23.69 -33.81
N ARG A 216 24.07 -24.98 -33.42
CA ARG A 216 22.95 -25.61 -32.70
C ARG A 216 22.68 -24.92 -31.35
N ALA A 217 23.73 -24.60 -30.59
CA ALA A 217 23.59 -23.85 -29.35
C ALA A 217 22.97 -22.47 -29.61
N LEU A 218 23.37 -21.77 -30.68
CA LEU A 218 22.82 -20.46 -31.02
C LEU A 218 21.33 -20.52 -31.43
N THR A 219 20.89 -21.61 -32.07
CA THR A 219 19.45 -21.82 -32.33
C THR A 219 18.64 -22.06 -31.05
N GLN A 220 19.26 -22.69 -30.04
CA GLN A 220 18.62 -22.93 -28.75
C GLN A 220 18.58 -21.67 -27.87
N PHE A 221 19.55 -20.76 -28.02
CA PHE A 221 19.69 -19.53 -27.24
C PHE A 221 19.85 -18.32 -28.17
N PRO A 222 18.75 -17.67 -28.59
CA PRO A 222 18.79 -16.58 -29.57
C PRO A 222 19.45 -15.29 -29.03
N LEU A 223 19.40 -15.05 -27.71
CA LEU A 223 20.02 -13.89 -27.05
C LEU A 223 20.98 -14.33 -25.92
N PRO A 224 22.08 -15.03 -26.25
CA PRO A 224 22.88 -15.74 -25.24
C PRO A 224 23.66 -14.79 -24.33
N LYS A 225 24.11 -13.64 -24.83
CA LYS A 225 24.81 -12.62 -24.02
C LYS A 225 23.92 -12.01 -22.93
N ASN A 226 22.67 -11.70 -23.27
CA ASN A 226 21.72 -11.12 -22.31
C ASN A 226 21.36 -12.15 -21.23
N LEU A 227 21.11 -13.39 -21.64
CA LEU A 227 20.81 -14.48 -20.71
C LEU A 227 21.98 -14.72 -19.74
N LEU A 228 23.23 -14.77 -20.23
CA LEU A 228 24.41 -14.92 -19.36
C LEU A 228 24.56 -13.76 -18.38
N ALA A 229 24.37 -12.53 -18.86
CA ALA A 229 24.45 -11.34 -18.00
C ALA A 229 23.39 -11.38 -16.89
N GLN A 230 22.15 -11.73 -17.23
CA GLN A 230 21.06 -11.87 -16.26
C GLN A 230 21.31 -12.99 -15.26
N VAL A 231 21.74 -14.17 -15.71
CA VAL A 231 22.05 -15.31 -14.83
C VAL A 231 23.16 -14.95 -13.85
N ILE A 232 24.24 -14.33 -14.33
CA ILE A 232 25.36 -13.90 -13.48
C ILE A 232 24.89 -12.85 -12.48
N GLN A 233 24.18 -11.82 -12.93
CA GLN A 233 23.69 -10.74 -12.07
C GLN A 233 22.75 -11.25 -10.97
N ILE A 234 21.86 -12.18 -11.30
CA ILE A 234 20.93 -12.77 -10.33
C ILE A 234 21.65 -13.75 -9.40
N ALA A 235 22.64 -14.50 -9.89
CA ALA A 235 23.35 -15.48 -9.06
C ALA A 235 24.34 -14.84 -8.08
N THR A 236 25.05 -13.80 -8.50
CA THR A 236 26.13 -13.17 -7.71
C THR A 236 25.70 -11.92 -6.96
N SER A 237 24.47 -11.42 -7.17
CA SER A 237 24.00 -10.11 -6.66
C SER A 237 24.88 -8.92 -7.05
N SER A 238 25.87 -9.13 -7.93
CA SER A 238 26.83 -8.09 -8.31
C SER A 238 26.33 -7.32 -9.52
N SER A 239 26.47 -6.00 -9.47
CA SER A 239 26.20 -5.10 -10.59
C SER A 239 27.28 -5.16 -11.69
N THR A 240 28.45 -5.76 -11.41
CA THR A 240 29.61 -5.77 -12.31
C THR A 240 29.77 -7.11 -13.06
N VAL A 241 28.88 -7.38 -14.01
CA VAL A 241 28.94 -8.59 -14.89
C VAL A 241 30.30 -8.74 -15.62
N LYS A 242 31.01 -7.63 -15.88
CA LYS A 242 32.31 -7.61 -16.57
C LYS A 242 33.44 -8.34 -15.81
N GLU A 243 33.35 -8.43 -14.49
CA GLU A 243 34.35 -9.14 -13.67
C GLU A 243 34.21 -10.67 -13.81
N TYR A 244 33.00 -11.13 -14.06
CA TYR A 244 32.64 -12.54 -14.17
C TYR A 244 32.64 -13.06 -15.60
N MET A 245 32.53 -12.16 -16.59
CA MET A 245 32.39 -12.50 -18.01
C MET A 245 33.29 -11.64 -18.88
N GLN A 246 34.29 -12.25 -19.54
CA GLN A 246 35.25 -11.55 -20.39
C GLN A 246 35.38 -12.17 -21.77
N PHE A 247 35.22 -11.34 -22.81
CA PHE A 247 35.42 -11.74 -24.21
C PHE A 247 36.76 -11.25 -24.74
N ARG A 248 37.52 -12.15 -25.38
CA ARG A 248 38.74 -11.81 -26.12
C ARG A 248 38.63 -12.32 -27.56
N THR A 249 38.59 -11.40 -28.52
CA THR A 249 38.42 -11.75 -29.95
C THR A 249 39.69 -11.42 -30.73
N VAL A 250 40.22 -12.39 -31.48
CA VAL A 250 41.43 -12.28 -32.32
C VAL A 250 41.16 -12.71 -33.76
N GLY A 251 41.99 -12.27 -34.70
CA GLY A 251 41.95 -12.66 -36.12
C GLY A 251 41.44 -11.58 -37.08
N THR A 252 41.81 -11.67 -38.36
CA THR A 252 41.48 -10.68 -39.40
C THR A 252 40.26 -11.11 -40.24
N LYS A 253 40.41 -12.13 -41.10
CA LYS A 253 39.34 -12.66 -41.97
C LYS A 253 38.33 -13.55 -41.23
N ILE A 254 38.81 -14.29 -40.22
CA ILE A 254 37.98 -15.10 -39.33
C ILE A 254 38.24 -14.58 -37.91
N LYS A 255 37.16 -14.28 -37.19
CA LYS A 255 37.21 -13.82 -35.80
C LYS A 255 37.05 -15.03 -34.90
N ILE A 256 38.01 -15.26 -34.02
CA ILE A 256 37.96 -16.30 -32.99
C ILE A 256 37.74 -15.58 -31.66
N CYS A 257 36.64 -15.89 -30.99
CA CYS A 257 36.31 -15.33 -29.70
C CYS A 257 36.51 -16.37 -28.60
N LYS A 258 37.24 -15.99 -27.55
CA LYS A 258 37.41 -16.73 -26.29
C LYS A 258 36.62 -16.01 -25.20
N LEU A 259 35.56 -16.66 -24.71
CA LEU A 259 34.76 -16.23 -23.57
C LEU A 259 35.29 -16.92 -22.30
N THR A 260 35.65 -16.15 -21.29
CA THR A 260 36.01 -16.65 -19.96
C THR A 260 34.91 -16.30 -18.98
N LEU A 261 34.34 -17.32 -18.32
CA LEU A 261 33.40 -17.19 -17.21
C LEU A 261 34.11 -17.56 -15.91
N ARG A 262 33.94 -16.76 -14.85
CA ARG A 262 34.49 -17.06 -13.51
C ARG A 262 33.50 -17.76 -12.57
N TRP A 263 32.21 -17.74 -12.91
CA TRP A 263 31.12 -18.34 -12.13
C TRP A 263 30.27 -19.28 -13.01
N PRO A 264 29.69 -20.37 -12.46
CA PRO A 264 29.86 -20.94 -11.10
C PRO A 264 31.27 -21.43 -10.78
N CYS A 265 32.07 -21.74 -11.81
CA CYS A 265 33.49 -22.02 -11.70
C CYS A 265 34.20 -21.42 -12.92
N PRO A 266 35.54 -21.26 -12.87
CA PRO A 266 36.29 -20.80 -14.02
C PRO A 266 36.15 -21.75 -15.22
N MET A 267 35.53 -21.27 -16.30
CA MET A 267 35.37 -22.01 -17.56
C MET A 267 35.61 -21.11 -18.76
N THR A 268 36.04 -21.71 -19.86
CA THR A 268 36.33 -20.99 -21.09
C THR A 268 35.65 -21.65 -22.27
N PHE A 269 35.03 -20.84 -23.13
CA PHE A 269 34.41 -21.26 -24.38
C PHE A 269 35.06 -20.51 -25.55
N ALA A 270 35.34 -21.21 -26.64
CA ALA A 270 35.91 -20.62 -27.85
C ALA A 270 34.99 -20.87 -29.04
N ALA A 271 34.80 -19.88 -29.90
CA ALA A 271 34.05 -20.04 -31.15
C ALA A 271 34.58 -19.14 -32.27
N LYS A 272 34.35 -19.57 -33.52
CA LYS A 272 34.75 -18.84 -34.73
C LYS A 272 33.54 -18.22 -35.44
N GLY A 273 33.74 -17.05 -36.04
CA GLY A 273 32.72 -16.36 -36.82
C GLY A 273 33.33 -15.47 -37.91
N ARG A 274 32.54 -15.08 -38.90
CA ARG A 274 32.97 -14.13 -39.94
C ARG A 274 33.07 -12.71 -39.37
N ARG A 275 32.24 -12.41 -38.36
CA ARG A 275 32.22 -11.12 -37.64
C ARG A 275 32.50 -11.30 -36.15
N LYS A 276 33.01 -10.25 -35.49
CA LYS A 276 33.30 -10.24 -34.04
C LYS A 276 32.07 -10.62 -33.22
N VAL A 277 30.93 -10.00 -33.52
CA VAL A 277 29.65 -10.23 -32.82
C VAL A 277 29.18 -11.68 -32.98
N GLU A 278 29.37 -12.27 -34.15
CA GLU A 278 28.98 -13.65 -34.45
C GLU A 278 29.82 -14.65 -33.64
N ALA A 279 31.14 -14.46 -33.60
CA ALA A 279 32.03 -15.29 -32.80
C ALA A 279 31.72 -15.20 -31.30
N GLU A 280 31.42 -14.00 -30.79
CA GLU A 280 31.04 -13.79 -29.39
C GLU A 280 29.68 -14.42 -29.05
N ASN A 281 28.67 -14.29 -29.92
CA ASN A 281 27.36 -14.89 -29.69
C ASN A 281 27.42 -16.42 -29.72
N LYS A 282 28.21 -17.01 -30.61
CA LYS A 282 28.46 -18.46 -30.64
C LYS A 282 29.15 -18.94 -29.35
N ALA A 283 30.19 -18.22 -28.89
CA ALA A 283 30.87 -18.56 -27.64
C ALA A 283 29.94 -18.42 -26.41
N ALA A 284 29.10 -17.39 -26.40
CA ALA A 284 28.07 -17.20 -25.36
C ALA A 284 27.01 -18.31 -25.40
N ALA A 285 26.54 -18.73 -26.59
CA ALA A 285 25.54 -19.78 -26.70
C ALA A 285 26.04 -21.13 -26.16
N LEU A 286 27.31 -21.46 -26.43
CA LEU A 286 27.97 -22.65 -25.84
C LEU A 286 28.02 -22.56 -24.30
N ALA A 287 28.27 -21.36 -23.76
CA ALA A 287 28.24 -21.14 -22.32
C ALA A 287 26.82 -21.30 -21.73
N CYS A 288 25.77 -20.76 -22.38
CA CYS A 288 24.38 -20.98 -21.99
C CYS A 288 24.01 -22.47 -21.98
N GLN A 289 24.46 -23.21 -22.99
CA GLN A 289 24.23 -24.65 -23.09
C GLN A 289 24.90 -25.39 -21.93
N LYS A 290 26.13 -24.99 -21.55
CA LYS A 290 26.80 -25.54 -20.38
C LYS A 290 26.07 -25.21 -19.08
N LEU A 291 25.62 -23.98 -18.88
CA LEU A 291 24.82 -23.60 -17.69
C LEU A 291 23.51 -24.39 -17.60
N LYS A 292 22.84 -24.64 -18.74
CA LYS A 292 21.64 -25.49 -18.79
C LYS A 292 21.96 -26.94 -18.39
N SER A 293 23.09 -27.49 -18.83
CA SER A 293 23.53 -28.83 -18.41
C SER A 293 23.86 -28.93 -16.92
N LEU A 294 24.27 -27.81 -16.31
CA LEU A 294 24.51 -27.70 -14.87
C LEU A 294 23.24 -27.41 -14.06
N GLY A 295 22.08 -27.31 -14.73
CA GLY A 295 20.80 -27.00 -14.07
C GLY A 295 20.69 -25.57 -13.57
N LEU A 296 21.53 -24.64 -14.06
CA LEU A 296 21.56 -23.22 -13.66
C LEU A 296 20.67 -22.33 -14.53
N VAL A 297 19.95 -22.92 -15.47
CA VAL A 297 18.95 -22.26 -16.32
C VAL A 297 17.77 -23.22 -16.37
N ASP A 298 16.55 -22.69 -16.33
CA ASP A 298 15.35 -23.53 -16.33
C ASP A 298 15.14 -24.28 -17.67
N LYS A 299 14.10 -25.12 -17.73
CA LYS A 299 13.76 -25.89 -18.94
C LYS A 299 13.44 -24.99 -20.14
N ASN A 300 12.95 -23.79 -19.89
CA ASN A 300 12.49 -22.79 -20.85
C ASN A 300 13.57 -21.75 -21.23
N ASN A 301 14.83 -21.93 -20.79
CA ASN A 301 15.95 -21.02 -21.01
C ASN A 301 15.86 -19.67 -20.26
N ASN A 302 15.16 -19.61 -19.13
CA ASN A 302 15.12 -18.45 -18.25
C ASN A 302 16.09 -18.60 -17.06
N PRO A 303 16.60 -17.49 -16.50
CA PRO A 303 17.32 -17.51 -15.23
C PRO A 303 16.47 -18.06 -14.09
N LEU A 304 17.08 -18.80 -13.17
CA LEU A 304 16.49 -19.17 -11.89
C LEU A 304 16.38 -17.95 -10.96
N SER A 305 15.62 -18.09 -9.86
CA SER A 305 15.55 -17.05 -8.83
C SER A 305 16.85 -16.98 -8.03
N HIS A 306 17.12 -15.81 -7.43
CA HIS A 306 18.28 -15.57 -6.57
C HIS A 306 18.42 -16.63 -5.46
N ALA A 307 17.30 -16.99 -4.83
CA ALA A 307 17.26 -18.02 -3.77
C ALA A 307 17.70 -19.40 -4.27
N MET A 308 17.39 -19.76 -5.53
CA MET A 308 17.78 -21.06 -6.10
C MET A 308 19.28 -21.13 -6.40
N TYR A 309 19.92 -20.02 -6.78
CA TYR A 309 21.37 -19.98 -6.98
C TYR A 309 22.15 -20.01 -5.66
N ASN A 310 21.58 -19.43 -4.60
CA ASN A 310 22.20 -19.33 -3.26
C ASN A 310 21.56 -20.28 -2.22
N MET A 311 20.94 -21.37 -2.67
CA MET A 311 20.27 -22.37 -1.82
C MET A 311 21.18 -22.92 -0.72
N THR A 312 22.47 -23.11 -1.01
CA THR A 312 23.48 -23.60 -0.06
C THR A 312 23.83 -22.53 0.97
N SER A 313 24.05 -21.29 0.52
CA SER A 313 24.35 -20.14 1.39
C SER A 313 23.17 -19.80 2.31
N LEU A 314 21.93 -19.93 1.84
CA LEU A 314 20.72 -19.76 2.64
C LEU A 314 20.53 -20.87 3.68
N ARG A 315 20.93 -22.11 3.37
CA ARG A 315 20.98 -23.21 4.34
C ARG A 315 22.07 -22.99 5.38
N GLU A 316 23.26 -22.56 4.98
CA GLU A 316 24.39 -22.28 5.87
C GLU A 316 24.14 -21.06 6.78
N LEU A 317 23.52 -20.00 6.26
CA LEU A 317 23.05 -18.86 7.06
C LEU A 317 21.97 -19.30 8.06
N GLY A 318 21.05 -20.17 7.64
CA GLY A 318 20.05 -20.77 8.51
C GLY A 318 20.63 -21.71 9.56
N GLU A 319 21.75 -22.39 9.29
CA GLU A 319 22.43 -23.28 10.23
C GLU A 319 23.36 -22.53 11.20
N ASN A 320 24.07 -21.48 10.74
CA ASN A 320 24.91 -20.65 11.60
C ASN A 320 24.09 -19.81 12.59
N GLN A 321 22.90 -19.34 12.21
CA GLN A 321 21.98 -18.67 13.13
C GLN A 321 21.35 -19.62 14.17
N ARG A 322 21.46 -20.94 13.99
CA ARG A 322 20.93 -21.96 14.90
C ARG A 322 21.97 -22.52 15.88
N LYS A 323 23.25 -22.13 15.77
CA LYS A 323 24.27 -22.53 16.74
C LYS A 323 24.12 -21.71 18.02
N PRO A 324 23.96 -22.34 19.20
CA PRO A 324 23.90 -21.62 20.46
C PRO A 324 25.17 -20.80 20.68
N CYS A 325 25.04 -19.48 20.91
CA CYS A 325 26.16 -18.65 21.31
C CYS A 325 26.42 -18.83 22.81
N HIS A 326 27.67 -19.13 23.18
CA HIS A 326 28.03 -19.30 24.58
C HIS A 326 28.30 -17.92 25.21
N ILE A 327 27.28 -17.33 25.82
CA ILE A 327 27.40 -16.04 26.51
C ILE A 327 27.92 -16.32 27.93
N LYS A 328 29.09 -15.78 28.28
CA LYS A 328 29.57 -15.71 29.67
C LYS A 328 29.35 -14.31 30.19
N VAL A 329 28.52 -14.17 31.21
CA VAL A 329 28.29 -12.89 31.90
C VAL A 329 29.33 -12.76 33.01
N PRO A 330 30.11 -11.66 33.08
CA PRO A 330 31.05 -11.43 34.17
C PRO A 330 30.35 -11.36 35.53
N GLU A 331 30.98 -11.92 36.57
CA GLU A 331 30.39 -12.03 37.92
C GLU A 331 29.96 -10.68 38.52
N ALA A 332 30.69 -9.61 38.21
CA ALA A 332 30.34 -8.26 38.66
C ALA A 332 29.03 -7.75 38.03
N THR A 333 28.75 -8.17 36.80
CA THR A 333 27.50 -7.85 36.09
C THR A 333 26.36 -8.71 36.63
N LEU A 334 26.60 -9.98 36.93
CA LEU A 334 25.61 -10.85 37.59
C LEU A 334 25.17 -10.27 38.94
N ARG A 335 26.10 -9.82 39.78
CA ARG A 335 25.76 -9.18 41.05
C ARG A 335 24.93 -7.90 40.88
N LYS A 336 25.20 -7.11 39.84
CA LYS A 336 24.39 -5.91 39.52
C LYS A 336 22.98 -6.29 39.09
N ILE A 337 22.85 -7.35 38.28
CA ILE A 337 21.56 -7.88 37.82
C ILE A 337 20.76 -8.42 39.02
N GLU A 338 21.39 -9.22 39.89
CA GLU A 338 20.76 -9.74 41.11
C GLU A 338 20.30 -8.61 42.03
N ASN A 339 21.13 -7.59 42.23
CA ASN A 339 20.76 -6.45 43.05
C ASN A 339 19.56 -5.70 42.46
N TYR A 340 19.51 -5.56 41.13
CA TYR A 340 18.36 -4.97 40.43
C TYR A 340 17.09 -5.82 40.56
N LEU A 341 17.19 -7.13 40.38
CA LEU A 341 16.06 -8.06 40.50
C LEU A 341 15.55 -8.18 41.94
N ASN A 342 16.42 -8.00 42.93
CA ASN A 342 16.01 -7.94 44.34
C ASN A 342 15.26 -6.63 44.67
N HIS A 343 15.57 -5.52 43.98
CA HIS A 343 14.85 -4.25 44.14
C HIS A 343 13.54 -4.22 43.33
N TYR A 344 13.47 -4.97 42.23
CA TYR A 344 12.32 -5.06 41.35
C TYR A 344 12.05 -6.53 41.00
N PRO A 345 11.31 -7.26 41.85
CA PRO A 345 11.04 -8.67 41.61
C PRO A 345 10.23 -8.84 40.32
N VAL A 346 10.82 -9.55 39.35
CA VAL A 346 10.17 -9.94 38.10
C VAL A 346 9.72 -11.39 38.27
N ASP A 347 8.44 -11.69 38.06
CA ASP A 347 7.89 -13.05 38.18
C ASP A 347 8.61 -14.00 37.19
N ILE A 348 9.46 -14.90 37.71
CA ILE A 348 10.26 -15.85 36.92
C ILE A 348 9.41 -17.10 36.56
N ARG A 349 8.18 -16.88 36.12
CA ARG A 349 7.29 -17.94 35.63
C ARG A 349 6.92 -17.62 34.21
N GLU A 350 7.77 -18.08 33.28
CA GLU A 350 7.51 -18.41 31.86
C GLU A 350 8.67 -17.94 30.98
N SER A 351 9.69 -18.79 30.83
CA SER A 351 10.67 -18.65 29.73
C SER A 351 11.39 -19.98 29.49
N ARG A 352 10.72 -20.89 28.77
CA ARG A 352 11.40 -21.91 27.94
C ARG A 352 11.10 -21.58 26.48
N PRO A 353 12.09 -21.40 25.59
CA PRO A 353 11.82 -21.02 24.21
C PRO A 353 11.53 -22.25 23.34
N ARG A 354 10.39 -22.26 22.62
CA ARG A 354 10.08 -23.16 21.51
C ARG A 354 9.45 -22.36 20.36
N LEU A 355 10.27 -22.11 19.33
CA LEU A 355 10.02 -21.25 18.16
C LEU A 355 8.83 -21.65 17.25
N ALA A 356 8.09 -22.71 17.55
CA ALA A 356 6.86 -23.09 16.83
C ALA A 356 5.58 -22.69 17.58
N ASP A 357 5.69 -22.39 18.88
CA ASP A 357 4.55 -22.08 19.74
C ASP A 357 4.24 -20.57 19.79
N ASP A 358 5.04 -19.69 19.19
CA ASP A 358 4.85 -18.23 19.33
C ASP A 358 3.63 -17.69 18.56
N MET A 359 3.14 -18.40 17.53
CA MET A 359 1.80 -18.13 16.97
C MET A 359 0.66 -18.75 17.81
N MET A 360 0.95 -19.74 18.66
CA MET A 360 -0.01 -20.39 19.56
C MET A 360 -0.11 -19.69 20.94
N ASN A 361 0.95 -19.03 21.42
CA ASN A 361 0.98 -18.44 22.76
C ASN A 361 0.31 -17.06 22.87
N LEU A 362 -0.02 -16.39 21.76
CA LEU A 362 -0.95 -15.24 21.79
C LEU A 362 -2.36 -15.61 22.28
N SER A 363 -2.67 -16.91 22.42
CA SER A 363 -3.93 -17.38 23.00
C SER A 363 -3.86 -17.73 24.49
N LYS A 364 -2.67 -17.71 25.12
CA LYS A 364 -2.47 -18.20 26.50
C LYS A 364 -2.07 -17.16 27.53
N GLU A 365 -1.56 -15.99 27.13
CA GLU A 365 -1.63 -14.84 28.03
C GLU A 365 -3.11 -14.46 28.12
N SER A 366 -3.70 -14.52 29.32
CA SER A 366 -5.12 -14.29 29.60
C SER A 366 -5.55 -12.82 29.38
N GLY A 367 -5.30 -12.29 28.19
CA GLY A 367 -5.88 -11.07 27.69
C GLY A 367 -7.26 -11.35 27.10
N ALA A 368 -8.21 -10.48 27.41
CA ALA A 368 -9.52 -10.49 26.77
C ALA A 368 -9.36 -10.40 25.23
N ILE A 369 -9.76 -11.46 24.50
CA ILE A 369 -9.78 -11.46 23.03
C ILE A 369 -10.64 -10.28 22.55
N SER A 370 -10.20 -9.56 21.52
CA SER A 370 -10.97 -8.47 20.93
C SER A 370 -11.91 -8.98 19.83
N ASP A 371 -13.18 -8.63 19.90
CA ASP A 371 -14.16 -8.96 18.87
C ASP A 371 -13.81 -8.27 17.55
N ALA A 372 -13.59 -9.05 16.49
CA ALA A 372 -13.15 -8.52 15.21
C ALA A 372 -14.20 -7.64 14.52
N ILE A 373 -15.48 -7.71 14.88
CA ILE A 373 -16.54 -6.86 14.31
C ILE A 373 -16.60 -5.52 15.05
N THR A 374 -16.74 -5.57 16.38
CA THR A 374 -17.06 -4.42 17.23
C THR A 374 -15.84 -3.75 17.85
N GLY A 375 -14.72 -4.47 17.97
CA GLY A 375 -13.51 -4.02 18.67
C GLY A 375 -13.59 -4.06 20.20
N LYS A 376 -14.71 -4.51 20.78
CA LYS A 376 -14.88 -4.69 22.22
C LYS A 376 -14.30 -6.04 22.67
N THR A 377 -14.31 -6.34 23.96
CA THR A 377 -14.01 -7.69 24.45
C THR A 377 -14.98 -8.70 23.84
N TYR A 378 -14.42 -9.78 23.30
CA TYR A 378 -15.14 -10.91 22.75
C TYR A 378 -15.75 -11.74 23.87
N ILE A 379 -17.06 -11.98 23.77
CA ILE A 379 -17.81 -12.85 24.68
C ILE A 379 -18.63 -13.79 23.80
N PRO A 380 -18.47 -15.13 23.90
CA PRO A 380 -19.31 -16.07 23.18
C PRO A 380 -20.80 -15.83 23.46
N MET A 381 -21.63 -15.90 22.41
CA MET A 381 -23.06 -15.70 22.55
C MET A 381 -23.69 -16.95 23.18
N LEU A 382 -24.60 -16.76 24.15
CA LEU A 382 -25.39 -17.87 24.72
C LEU A 382 -26.36 -18.40 23.66
N GLU A 383 -26.63 -19.70 23.68
CA GLU A 383 -27.51 -20.36 22.70
C GLU A 383 -28.91 -19.71 22.63
N ALA A 384 -29.51 -19.37 23.77
CA ALA A 384 -30.80 -18.69 23.82
C ALA A 384 -30.76 -17.29 23.17
N GLU A 385 -29.65 -16.56 23.32
CA GLU A 385 -29.47 -15.26 22.69
C GLU A 385 -29.27 -15.40 21.18
N GLU A 386 -28.53 -16.42 20.76
CA GLU A 386 -28.29 -16.74 19.35
C GLU A 386 -29.59 -17.08 18.62
N VAL A 387 -30.43 -17.92 19.21
CA VAL A 387 -31.75 -18.28 18.69
C VAL A 387 -32.64 -17.04 18.59
N ARG A 388 -32.71 -16.23 19.65
CA ARG A 388 -33.51 -15.00 19.67
C ARG A 388 -33.06 -14.01 18.60
N LEU A 389 -31.75 -13.82 18.45
CA LEU A 389 -31.19 -12.91 17.46
C LEU A 389 -31.44 -13.41 16.04
N SER A 390 -31.27 -14.71 15.79
CA SER A 390 -31.55 -15.31 14.48
C SER A 390 -33.01 -15.19 14.09
N GLN A 391 -33.94 -15.40 15.02
CA GLN A 391 -35.38 -15.17 14.81
C GLN A 391 -35.70 -13.70 14.48
N ASN A 392 -35.07 -12.76 15.19
CA ASN A 392 -35.23 -11.34 14.92
C ASN A 392 -34.69 -10.96 13.52
N LEU A 393 -33.50 -11.44 13.15
CA LEU A 393 -32.94 -11.22 11.82
C LEU A 393 -33.85 -11.77 10.71
N LEU A 394 -34.43 -12.95 10.89
CA LEU A 394 -35.39 -13.52 9.95
C LEU A 394 -36.66 -12.66 9.84
N ALA A 395 -37.17 -12.12 10.96
CA ALA A 395 -38.31 -11.21 10.95
C ALA A 395 -38.00 -9.89 10.23
N LEU A 396 -36.81 -9.30 10.47
CA LEU A 396 -36.35 -8.09 9.78
C LEU A 396 -36.15 -8.33 8.28
N TRP A 397 -35.60 -9.49 7.91
CA TRP A 397 -35.40 -9.90 6.52
C TRP A 397 -36.72 -9.99 5.77
N LYS A 398 -37.72 -10.67 6.34
CA LYS A 398 -39.07 -10.77 5.78
C LYS A 398 -39.74 -9.39 5.62
N ARG A 399 -39.42 -8.43 6.49
CA ARG A 399 -39.96 -7.06 6.46
C ARG A 399 -39.18 -6.09 5.57
N ARG A 400 -38.05 -6.48 4.97
CA ARG A 400 -37.21 -5.55 4.17
C ARG A 400 -37.93 -5.00 2.93
N GLY A 401 -39.02 -5.63 2.50
CA GLY A 401 -39.80 -5.25 1.32
C GLY A 401 -39.12 -5.63 -0.01
N SER A 402 -39.77 -5.32 -1.12
CA SER A 402 -39.32 -5.63 -2.49
C SER A 402 -38.12 -4.81 -2.99
N SER A 403 -37.47 -3.98 -2.15
CA SER A 403 -36.33 -3.14 -2.54
C SER A 403 -35.14 -3.93 -3.11
N TRP A 404 -35.06 -5.22 -2.77
CA TRP A 404 -34.11 -6.15 -3.37
C TRP A 404 -34.50 -6.65 -4.77
N GLN A 405 -35.80 -6.78 -5.04
CA GLN A 405 -36.35 -7.15 -6.34
C GLN A 405 -36.33 -5.97 -7.33
N GLU A 406 -36.25 -4.73 -6.86
CA GLU A 406 -36.06 -3.54 -7.70
C GLU A 406 -34.60 -3.33 -8.15
N SER A 407 -33.66 -4.14 -7.65
CA SER A 407 -32.27 -4.06 -8.05
C SER A 407 -32.09 -4.74 -9.42
N HIS A 408 -31.45 -4.05 -10.36
CA HIS A 408 -31.15 -4.65 -11.66
C HIS A 408 -30.35 -5.96 -11.49
N PRO A 409 -30.69 -7.01 -12.27
CA PRO A 409 -29.99 -8.28 -12.18
C PRO A 409 -28.51 -8.06 -12.55
N LEU A 410 -27.63 -8.50 -11.65
CA LEU A 410 -26.18 -8.46 -11.85
C LEU A 410 -25.68 -9.82 -12.35
N PRO A 411 -24.56 -9.85 -13.10
CA PRO A 411 -24.03 -11.11 -13.64
C PRO A 411 -23.73 -12.19 -12.59
N VAL A 412 -23.47 -11.81 -11.33
CA VAL A 412 -23.25 -12.75 -10.22
C VAL A 412 -24.53 -13.42 -9.70
N ASP A 413 -25.70 -12.81 -9.89
CA ASP A 413 -26.95 -13.27 -9.26
C ASP A 413 -27.36 -14.70 -9.70
N PRO A 414 -27.26 -15.10 -10.98
CA PRO A 414 -27.54 -16.48 -11.42
C PRO A 414 -26.61 -17.54 -10.84
N HIS A 415 -25.46 -17.13 -10.30
CA HIS A 415 -24.44 -18.03 -9.75
C HIS A 415 -24.52 -18.18 -8.22
N LYS A 416 -25.55 -17.60 -7.59
CA LYS A 416 -25.77 -17.62 -6.14
C LYS A 416 -25.59 -19.01 -5.52
N ASP A 417 -26.31 -20.01 -6.03
CA ASP A 417 -26.33 -21.35 -5.43
C ASP A 417 -24.97 -22.05 -5.58
N THR A 418 -24.31 -21.88 -6.73
CA THR A 418 -22.97 -22.39 -6.97
C THR A 418 -21.95 -21.77 -6.02
N ILE A 419 -22.02 -20.46 -5.80
CA ILE A 419 -21.13 -19.72 -4.90
C ILE A 419 -21.34 -20.19 -3.45
N LEU A 420 -22.59 -20.21 -2.98
CA LEU A 420 -22.91 -20.61 -1.60
C LEU A 420 -22.51 -22.07 -1.34
N SER A 421 -22.82 -22.98 -2.26
CA SER A 421 -22.43 -24.40 -2.15
C SER A 421 -20.91 -24.58 -2.10
N ALA A 422 -20.16 -23.81 -2.90
CA ALA A 422 -18.70 -23.89 -2.87
C ALA A 422 -18.13 -23.41 -1.53
N ILE A 423 -18.67 -22.32 -0.98
CA ILE A 423 -18.21 -21.73 0.29
C ILE A 423 -18.54 -22.64 1.49
N GLU A 424 -19.71 -23.26 1.52
CA GLU A 424 -20.08 -24.14 2.65
C GLU A 424 -19.21 -25.40 2.70
N GLN A 425 -18.89 -25.96 1.52
CA GLN A 425 -18.15 -27.22 1.38
C GLN A 425 -16.63 -27.08 1.48
N ASN A 426 -16.08 -25.88 1.34
CA ASN A 426 -14.63 -25.68 1.24
C ASN A 426 -14.15 -24.57 2.20
N PRO A 427 -13.04 -24.78 2.92
CA PRO A 427 -12.48 -23.77 3.82
C PRO A 427 -12.05 -22.49 3.08
N VAL A 428 -11.65 -22.61 1.81
CA VAL A 428 -11.22 -21.50 0.96
C VAL A 428 -11.86 -21.63 -0.42
N VAL A 429 -12.36 -20.53 -0.97
CA VAL A 429 -12.89 -20.47 -2.34
C VAL A 429 -12.37 -19.21 -3.03
N VAL A 430 -11.96 -19.35 -4.29
CA VAL A 430 -11.66 -18.21 -5.17
C VAL A 430 -12.88 -17.92 -6.04
N ILE A 431 -13.39 -16.69 -5.99
CA ILE A 431 -14.46 -16.22 -6.87
C ILE A 431 -13.88 -15.21 -7.85
N ALA A 432 -13.85 -15.63 -9.12
CA ALA A 432 -13.31 -14.88 -10.23
C ALA A 432 -14.44 -14.31 -11.09
N GLY A 433 -14.33 -13.06 -11.52
CA GLY A 433 -15.24 -12.48 -12.51
C GLY A 433 -14.92 -11.02 -12.75
N ASP A 434 -15.25 -10.46 -13.90
CA ASP A 434 -14.78 -9.13 -14.28
C ASP A 434 -15.30 -7.99 -13.37
N THR A 435 -14.73 -6.80 -13.52
CA THR A 435 -15.23 -5.61 -12.81
C THR A 435 -16.67 -5.32 -13.23
N GLY A 436 -17.49 -4.92 -12.27
CA GLY A 436 -18.92 -4.66 -12.51
C GLY A 436 -19.83 -5.90 -12.54
N CYS A 437 -19.31 -7.12 -12.38
CA CYS A 437 -20.15 -8.32 -12.30
C CYS A 437 -20.93 -8.47 -10.97
N GLY A 438 -20.63 -7.65 -9.96
CA GLY A 438 -21.38 -7.57 -8.69
C GLY A 438 -20.77 -8.31 -7.49
N LYS A 439 -19.56 -8.89 -7.59
CA LYS A 439 -18.91 -9.66 -6.50
C LYS A 439 -18.92 -8.93 -5.15
N THR A 440 -18.31 -7.75 -5.11
CA THR A 440 -18.08 -6.93 -3.92
C THR A 440 -19.36 -6.54 -3.19
N THR A 441 -20.45 -6.28 -3.92
CA THR A 441 -21.73 -5.91 -3.32
C THR A 441 -22.58 -7.13 -2.99
N ARG A 442 -22.72 -8.11 -3.89
CA ARG A 442 -23.67 -9.21 -3.74
C ARG A 442 -23.19 -10.33 -2.83
N ILE A 443 -21.94 -10.80 -2.96
CA ILE A 443 -21.48 -12.01 -2.25
C ILE A 443 -21.62 -11.89 -0.72
N PRO A 444 -21.19 -10.78 -0.07
CA PRO A 444 -21.38 -10.63 1.38
C PRO A 444 -22.86 -10.67 1.79
N GLN A 445 -23.75 -10.12 0.96
CA GLN A 445 -25.18 -10.13 1.24
C GLN A 445 -25.80 -11.51 1.02
N LEU A 446 -25.33 -12.28 0.02
CA LEU A 446 -25.75 -13.67 -0.21
C LEU A 446 -25.39 -14.57 0.98
N LEU A 447 -24.20 -14.39 1.56
CA LEU A 447 -23.78 -15.11 2.77
C LEU A 447 -24.72 -14.81 3.95
N LEU A 448 -24.99 -13.53 4.18
CA LEU A 448 -25.90 -13.11 5.25
C LEU A 448 -27.33 -13.63 5.02
N GLU A 449 -27.84 -13.51 3.79
CA GLU A 449 -29.14 -14.05 3.38
C GLU A 449 -29.26 -15.54 3.71
N HIS A 450 -28.28 -16.33 3.25
CA HIS A 450 -28.28 -17.78 3.40
C HIS A 450 -28.40 -18.19 4.87
N TYR A 451 -27.57 -17.62 5.74
CA TYR A 451 -27.60 -17.90 7.18
C TYR A 451 -28.90 -17.44 7.85
N ILE A 452 -29.45 -16.29 7.44
CA ILE A 452 -30.72 -15.80 7.98
C ILE A 452 -31.87 -16.75 7.61
N LEU A 453 -31.95 -17.17 6.34
CA LEU A 453 -33.01 -18.04 5.84
C LEU A 453 -32.96 -19.44 6.47
N GLU A 454 -31.77 -19.92 6.83
CA GLU A 454 -31.58 -21.18 7.57
C GLU A 454 -31.80 -21.05 9.09
N GLY A 455 -32.16 -19.86 9.59
CA GLY A 455 -32.39 -19.65 11.02
C GLY A 455 -31.12 -19.61 11.88
N ARG A 456 -29.94 -19.48 11.25
CA ARG A 456 -28.63 -19.34 11.91
C ARG A 456 -28.00 -17.96 11.71
N GLY A 457 -28.81 -16.93 11.44
CA GLY A 457 -28.36 -15.57 11.10
C GLY A 457 -27.38 -14.94 12.09
N ALA A 458 -27.55 -15.21 13.39
CA ALA A 458 -26.66 -14.70 14.44
C ALA A 458 -25.22 -15.25 14.35
N ARG A 459 -25.02 -16.41 13.72
CA ARG A 459 -23.68 -16.97 13.49
C ARG A 459 -22.95 -16.31 12.32
N CYS A 460 -23.66 -15.58 11.45
CA CYS A 460 -23.06 -14.95 10.28
C CYS A 460 -22.39 -13.62 10.64
N ASN A 461 -21.09 -13.64 10.86
CA ASN A 461 -20.26 -12.44 11.00
C ASN A 461 -19.18 -12.46 9.92
N VAL A 462 -19.21 -11.47 9.03
CA VAL A 462 -18.36 -11.41 7.84
C VAL A 462 -17.46 -10.18 7.93
N VAL A 463 -16.16 -10.37 7.78
CA VAL A 463 -15.20 -9.27 7.59
C VAL A 463 -14.81 -9.21 6.13
N ILE A 464 -15.00 -8.05 5.49
CA ILE A 464 -14.72 -7.84 4.08
C ILE A 464 -13.60 -6.81 3.94
N THR A 465 -12.44 -7.22 3.43
CA THR A 465 -11.34 -6.29 3.21
C THR A 465 -11.44 -5.62 1.86
N GLN A 466 -11.08 -4.34 1.81
CA GLN A 466 -10.92 -3.54 0.61
C GLN A 466 -9.51 -2.93 0.59
N PRO A 467 -8.82 -2.86 -0.56
CA PRO A 467 -7.47 -2.27 -0.62
C PRO A 467 -7.48 -0.77 -0.30
N ARG A 468 -8.58 -0.07 -0.64
CA ARG A 468 -8.69 1.39 -0.52
C ARG A 468 -9.75 1.80 0.50
N ARG A 469 -9.46 2.86 1.25
CA ARG A 469 -10.38 3.43 2.26
C ARG A 469 -11.71 3.87 1.65
N ILE A 470 -11.66 4.55 0.50
CA ILE A 470 -12.88 5.04 -0.17
C ILE A 470 -13.79 3.87 -0.58
N SER A 471 -13.21 2.78 -1.07
CA SER A 471 -13.94 1.56 -1.45
C SER A 471 -14.63 0.92 -0.24
N ALA A 472 -13.94 0.78 0.89
CA ALA A 472 -14.54 0.24 2.13
C ALA A 472 -15.77 1.04 2.56
N ILE A 473 -15.68 2.38 2.54
CA ILE A 473 -16.79 3.26 2.94
C ILE A 473 -17.92 3.20 1.92
N SER A 474 -17.63 3.41 0.63
CA SER A 474 -18.65 3.51 -0.41
C SER A 474 -19.39 2.21 -0.63
N VAL A 475 -18.69 1.07 -0.60
CA VAL A 475 -19.32 -0.25 -0.73
C VAL A 475 -20.19 -0.55 0.48
N ALA A 476 -19.73 -0.28 1.71
CA ALA A 476 -20.55 -0.48 2.90
C ALA A 476 -21.83 0.35 2.86
N GLN A 477 -21.75 1.62 2.46
CA GLN A 477 -22.91 2.48 2.30
C GLN A 477 -23.87 1.96 1.23
N ARG A 478 -23.34 1.52 0.09
CA ARG A 478 -24.13 0.93 -1.00
C ARG A 478 -24.84 -0.34 -0.56
N VAL A 479 -24.13 -1.25 0.10
CA VAL A 479 -24.68 -2.52 0.62
C VAL A 479 -25.73 -2.26 1.71
N ALA A 480 -25.50 -1.28 2.58
CA ALA A 480 -26.48 -0.87 3.59
C ALA A 480 -27.77 -0.29 2.97
N GLN A 481 -27.64 0.46 1.87
CA GLN A 481 -28.79 0.96 1.10
C GLN A 481 -29.54 -0.18 0.42
N GLU A 482 -28.83 -1.09 -0.23
CA GLU A 482 -29.43 -2.27 -0.89
C GLU A 482 -30.15 -3.18 0.11
N LEU A 483 -29.60 -3.38 1.31
CA LEU A 483 -30.24 -4.16 2.39
C LEU A 483 -31.55 -3.52 2.93
N GLY A 484 -31.76 -2.24 2.67
CA GLY A 484 -32.96 -1.51 3.10
C GLY A 484 -32.94 -1.10 4.58
N PRO A 485 -33.93 -0.31 5.02
CA PRO A 485 -33.90 0.37 6.32
C PRO A 485 -33.88 -0.57 7.53
N ASN A 486 -34.46 -1.76 7.40
CA ASN A 486 -34.54 -2.75 8.48
C ASN A 486 -33.22 -3.48 8.73
N MET A 487 -32.42 -3.68 7.67
CA MET A 487 -31.17 -4.45 7.74
C MET A 487 -29.91 -3.58 7.61
N ARG A 488 -30.04 -2.28 7.28
CA ARG A 488 -28.87 -1.38 7.09
C ARG A 488 -27.93 -1.30 8.30
N LYS A 489 -28.43 -1.56 9.51
CA LYS A 489 -27.64 -1.52 10.77
C LYS A 489 -26.69 -2.70 10.92
N ASN A 490 -26.93 -3.78 10.16
CA ASN A 490 -26.09 -4.96 10.11
C ASN A 490 -24.83 -4.76 9.27
N VAL A 491 -24.74 -3.64 8.54
CA VAL A 491 -23.59 -3.27 7.73
C VAL A 491 -22.86 -2.13 8.39
N GLY A 492 -21.54 -2.24 8.46
CA GLY A 492 -20.71 -1.13 8.89
C GLY A 492 -19.35 -1.15 8.22
N TYR A 493 -18.53 -0.17 8.57
CA TYR A 493 -17.17 -0.09 8.07
C TYR A 493 -16.18 0.37 9.12
N GLN A 494 -14.91 0.05 8.89
CA GLN A 494 -13.81 0.55 9.70
C GLN A 494 -12.57 0.80 8.84
N VAL A 495 -12.11 2.05 8.85
CA VAL A 495 -10.87 2.49 8.20
C VAL A 495 -10.02 3.26 9.21
N ARG A 496 -8.78 3.59 8.84
CA ARG A 496 -7.93 4.42 9.72
C ARG A 496 -8.64 5.74 10.03
N LEU A 497 -8.73 6.09 11.32
CA LEU A 497 -9.36 7.30 11.88
C LEU A 497 -10.89 7.40 11.73
N GLU A 498 -11.57 6.41 11.16
CA GLU A 498 -13.02 6.44 11.02
C GLU A 498 -13.63 5.04 11.20
N SER A 499 -14.57 4.93 12.12
CA SER A 499 -15.11 3.64 12.56
C SER A 499 -16.61 3.74 12.78
N LYS A 500 -17.38 2.90 12.08
CA LYS A 500 -18.82 2.70 12.25
C LYS A 500 -19.14 1.21 12.15
N PRO A 501 -18.69 0.38 13.11
CA PRO A 501 -18.93 -1.06 13.08
C PRO A 501 -20.42 -1.37 13.35
N PRO A 502 -20.96 -2.46 12.76
CA PRO A 502 -22.28 -2.95 13.14
C PRO A 502 -22.25 -3.63 14.52
N ALA A 503 -23.42 -3.95 15.06
CA ALA A 503 -23.51 -4.88 16.18
C ALA A 503 -23.12 -6.30 15.74
N ARG A 504 -22.64 -7.12 16.67
CA ARG A 504 -22.33 -8.53 16.41
C ARG A 504 -23.61 -9.35 16.22
N GLY A 505 -23.54 -10.35 15.36
CA GLY A 505 -24.57 -11.35 15.13
C GLY A 505 -25.44 -11.01 13.93
N GLY A 506 -25.06 -11.54 12.76
CA GLY A 506 -25.62 -11.14 11.47
C GLY A 506 -24.96 -9.87 10.94
N ALA A 507 -23.63 -9.79 10.97
CA ALA A 507 -22.86 -8.56 10.75
C ALA A 507 -21.99 -8.61 9.49
N LEU A 508 -21.96 -7.51 8.73
CA LEU A 508 -21.05 -7.26 7.60
C LEU A 508 -20.14 -6.08 7.94
N LEU A 509 -18.86 -6.32 8.19
CA LEU A 509 -17.87 -5.28 8.43
C LEU A 509 -16.94 -5.10 7.22
N PHE A 510 -17.08 -3.98 6.52
CA PHE A 510 -16.13 -3.59 5.47
C PHE A 510 -14.94 -2.84 6.08
N CYS A 511 -13.72 -3.25 5.80
CA CYS A 511 -12.55 -2.58 6.36
C CYS A 511 -11.38 -2.54 5.38
N THR A 512 -10.40 -1.68 5.65
CA THR A 512 -9.13 -1.78 4.92
C THR A 512 -8.32 -2.97 5.40
N VAL A 513 -7.50 -3.57 4.54
CA VAL A 513 -6.59 -4.68 4.88
C VAL A 513 -5.80 -4.41 6.16
N GLY A 514 -5.20 -3.23 6.30
CA GLY A 514 -4.45 -2.84 7.51
C GLY A 514 -5.27 -2.80 8.81
N ILE A 515 -6.60 -2.61 8.73
CA ILE A 515 -7.47 -2.69 9.91
C ILE A 515 -7.69 -4.15 10.32
N LEU A 516 -7.86 -5.07 9.37
CA LEU A 516 -7.93 -6.49 9.68
C LEU A 516 -6.60 -7.00 10.27
N LEU A 517 -5.46 -6.62 9.68
CA LEU A 517 -4.14 -6.95 10.24
C LEU A 517 -3.99 -6.48 11.69
N ARG A 518 -4.51 -5.29 12.04
CA ARG A 518 -4.52 -4.82 13.43
C ARG A 518 -5.45 -5.65 14.32
N LYS A 519 -6.63 -6.03 13.83
CA LYS A 519 -7.57 -6.87 14.59
C LYS A 519 -6.99 -8.26 14.89
N LEU A 520 -6.18 -8.82 13.98
CA LEU A 520 -5.48 -10.08 14.21
C LEU A 520 -4.52 -10.05 15.40
N GLN A 521 -4.02 -8.87 15.79
CA GLN A 521 -3.17 -8.75 16.99
C GLN A 521 -3.95 -9.01 18.29
N GLY A 522 -5.23 -8.60 18.35
CA GLY A 522 -6.09 -8.82 19.52
C GLY A 522 -6.99 -10.06 19.40
N ASN A 523 -7.08 -10.66 18.22
CA ASN A 523 -7.85 -11.87 17.95
C ASN A 523 -7.17 -12.71 16.86
N PRO A 524 -6.10 -13.44 17.22
CA PRO A 524 -5.28 -14.18 16.26
C PRO A 524 -6.01 -15.32 15.57
N SER A 525 -7.03 -15.91 16.21
CA SER A 525 -7.85 -17.00 15.65
C SER A 525 -9.09 -16.50 14.89
N LEU A 526 -9.34 -15.19 14.88
CA LEU A 526 -10.58 -14.57 14.39
C LEU A 526 -11.84 -15.20 15.01
N GLU A 527 -11.80 -15.46 16.31
CA GLU A 527 -12.94 -16.00 17.04
C GLU A 527 -14.17 -15.09 16.91
N GLY A 528 -15.32 -15.70 16.64
CA GLY A 528 -16.57 -14.98 16.37
C GLY A 528 -16.79 -14.57 14.92
N VAL A 529 -15.79 -14.67 14.06
CA VAL A 529 -15.90 -14.42 12.62
C VAL A 529 -16.21 -15.73 11.91
N SER A 530 -17.27 -15.75 11.11
CA SER A 530 -17.65 -16.91 10.29
C SER A 530 -16.95 -16.90 8.93
N HIS A 531 -16.78 -15.70 8.35
CA HIS A 531 -16.24 -15.54 7.00
C HIS A 531 -15.29 -14.36 6.94
N VAL A 532 -14.17 -14.54 6.23
CA VAL A 532 -13.33 -13.43 5.77
C VAL A 532 -13.37 -13.38 4.26
N VAL A 533 -13.79 -12.24 3.72
CA VAL A 533 -13.79 -11.97 2.30
C VAL A 533 -12.62 -11.04 1.99
N VAL A 534 -11.64 -11.52 1.22
CA VAL A 534 -10.52 -10.70 0.73
C VAL A 534 -10.86 -10.25 -0.68
N ASP A 535 -11.25 -9.00 -0.84
CA ASP A 535 -11.59 -8.43 -2.14
C ASP A 535 -10.36 -7.85 -2.85
N GLU A 536 -10.45 -7.78 -4.18
CA GLU A 536 -9.41 -7.24 -5.06
C GLU A 536 -8.02 -7.87 -4.86
N VAL A 537 -7.96 -9.19 -4.64
CA VAL A 537 -6.67 -9.90 -4.42
C VAL A 537 -5.69 -9.76 -5.60
N HIS A 538 -6.21 -9.42 -6.78
CA HIS A 538 -5.43 -9.18 -7.97
C HIS A 538 -4.61 -7.88 -7.95
N GLU A 539 -4.88 -6.92 -7.04
CA GLU A 539 -4.07 -5.71 -6.90
C GLU A 539 -2.65 -5.99 -6.37
N ARG A 540 -2.41 -7.18 -5.79
CA ARG A 540 -1.08 -7.65 -5.33
C ARG A 540 -0.37 -6.65 -4.38
N ASP A 541 -1.17 -5.96 -3.55
CA ASP A 541 -0.65 -5.10 -2.50
C ASP A 541 0.09 -5.94 -1.43
N VAL A 542 1.20 -5.41 -0.92
CA VAL A 542 2.04 -6.09 0.07
C VAL A 542 1.24 -6.48 1.33
N ASN A 543 0.31 -5.64 1.78
CA ASN A 543 -0.49 -5.95 2.96
C ASN A 543 -1.50 -7.05 2.67
N THR A 544 -2.04 -7.12 1.46
CA THR A 544 -2.96 -8.18 1.04
C THR A 544 -2.21 -9.51 0.98
N ASP A 545 -1.04 -9.56 0.35
CA ASP A 545 -0.21 -10.77 0.30
C ASP A 545 0.19 -11.22 1.72
N PHE A 546 0.57 -10.29 2.60
CA PHE A 546 0.86 -10.60 3.99
C PHE A 546 -0.37 -11.12 4.76
N LEU A 547 -1.54 -10.52 4.54
CA LEU A 547 -2.80 -11.01 5.11
C LEU A 547 -3.10 -12.45 4.65
N LEU A 548 -2.88 -12.79 3.37
CA LEU A 548 -3.10 -14.14 2.86
C LEU A 548 -2.18 -15.18 3.52
N ILE A 549 -0.94 -14.80 3.86
CA ILE A 549 -0.02 -15.65 4.64
C ILE A 549 -0.61 -15.94 6.03
N LEU A 550 -1.07 -14.90 6.72
CA LEU A 550 -1.66 -15.04 8.06
C LEU A 550 -2.95 -15.87 8.01
N LEU A 551 -3.86 -15.57 7.09
CA LEU A 551 -5.13 -16.29 6.95
C LEU A 551 -4.92 -17.79 6.65
N LYS A 552 -3.91 -18.14 5.86
CA LYS A 552 -3.52 -19.53 5.62
C LYS A 552 -3.05 -20.24 6.90
N GLY A 553 -2.37 -19.52 7.79
CA GLY A 553 -2.02 -20.03 9.13
C GLY A 553 -3.26 -20.19 10.02
N ILE A 554 -4.15 -19.19 10.02
CA ILE A 554 -5.36 -19.14 10.85
C ILE A 554 -6.32 -20.29 10.52
N GLN A 555 -6.38 -20.75 9.27
CA GLN A 555 -7.16 -21.94 8.88
C GLN A 555 -6.83 -23.20 9.70
N LYS A 556 -5.61 -23.31 10.24
CA LYS A 556 -5.23 -24.41 11.14
C LYS A 556 -5.73 -24.22 12.58
N LEU A 557 -5.86 -22.96 13.00
CA LEU A 557 -6.30 -22.58 14.36
C LEU A 557 -7.83 -22.52 14.45
N ASN A 558 -8.49 -22.12 13.37
CA ASN A 558 -9.93 -21.99 13.26
C ASN A 558 -10.42 -22.67 11.96
N PRO A 559 -10.64 -24.00 11.97
CA PRO A 559 -11.08 -24.77 10.80
C PRO A 559 -12.50 -24.44 10.32
N ASP A 560 -13.31 -23.81 11.17
CA ASP A 560 -14.67 -23.41 10.85
C ASP A 560 -14.72 -22.09 10.07
N LEU A 561 -13.63 -21.30 10.10
CA LEU A 561 -13.53 -20.06 9.34
C LEU A 561 -13.59 -20.34 7.83
N ARG A 562 -14.43 -19.62 7.11
CA ARG A 562 -14.51 -19.68 5.64
C ARG A 562 -13.80 -18.48 5.00
N LEU A 563 -12.90 -18.73 4.06
CA LEU A 563 -12.18 -17.69 3.32
C LEU A 563 -12.71 -17.58 1.89
N VAL A 564 -13.05 -16.36 1.49
CA VAL A 564 -13.53 -16.06 0.15
C VAL A 564 -12.58 -15.06 -0.49
N LEU A 565 -11.88 -15.46 -1.54
CA LEU A 565 -10.95 -14.61 -2.28
C LEU A 565 -11.64 -14.10 -3.54
N MET A 566 -11.84 -12.80 -3.67
CA MET A 566 -12.52 -12.21 -4.83
C MET A 566 -11.49 -11.53 -5.74
N SER A 567 -11.51 -11.91 -7.03
CA SER A 567 -10.57 -11.41 -8.04
C SER A 567 -11.28 -10.97 -9.31
N ALA A 568 -10.91 -9.81 -9.85
CA ALA A 568 -11.48 -9.31 -11.11
C ALA A 568 -10.78 -9.91 -12.34
N THR A 569 -9.46 -10.00 -12.30
CA THR A 569 -8.62 -10.42 -13.44
C THR A 569 -7.37 -11.15 -12.93
N GLY A 570 -6.83 -12.07 -13.74
CA GLY A 570 -5.49 -12.61 -13.53
C GLY A 570 -5.37 -13.75 -12.50
N ASP A 571 -4.58 -14.76 -12.90
CA ASP A 571 -4.00 -15.88 -12.12
C ASP A 571 -4.76 -16.43 -10.89
N ASN A 572 -6.06 -16.62 -11.02
CA ASN A 572 -6.88 -17.32 -10.02
C ASN A 572 -6.33 -18.72 -9.68
N GLN A 573 -5.61 -19.32 -10.63
CA GLN A 573 -4.95 -20.61 -10.46
C GLN A 573 -3.78 -20.54 -9.47
N ARG A 574 -2.95 -19.48 -9.48
CA ARG A 574 -1.94 -19.29 -8.44
C ARG A 574 -2.53 -19.17 -7.05
N PHE A 575 -3.65 -18.45 -6.89
CA PHE A 575 -4.32 -18.37 -5.58
C PHE A 575 -4.90 -19.72 -5.16
N SER A 576 -5.56 -20.43 -6.07
CA SER A 576 -6.05 -21.78 -5.84
C SER A 576 -4.92 -22.71 -5.38
N HIS A 577 -3.82 -22.76 -6.13
CA HIS A 577 -2.67 -23.59 -5.81
C HIS A 577 -2.02 -23.22 -4.48
N TYR A 578 -1.89 -21.92 -4.19
CA TYR A 578 -1.35 -21.46 -2.91
C TYR A 578 -2.19 -21.93 -1.72
N PHE A 579 -3.51 -22.01 -1.86
CA PHE A 579 -4.42 -22.52 -0.83
C PHE A 579 -4.73 -24.02 -0.96
N GLY A 580 -3.89 -24.78 -1.66
CA GLY A 580 -4.01 -26.25 -1.75
C GLY A 580 -5.04 -26.70 -2.79
N ASP A 581 -5.00 -26.11 -3.98
CA ASP A 581 -5.89 -26.38 -5.11
C ASP A 581 -7.38 -26.18 -4.77
N CYS A 582 -7.68 -25.09 -4.05
CA CYS A 582 -9.05 -24.76 -3.65
C CYS A 582 -9.94 -24.37 -4.85
N PRO A 583 -11.28 -24.56 -4.77
CA PRO A 583 -12.15 -24.34 -5.92
C PRO A 583 -12.16 -22.90 -6.43
N VAL A 584 -12.21 -22.76 -7.75
CA VAL A 584 -12.33 -21.47 -8.45
C VAL A 584 -13.70 -21.39 -9.12
N VAL A 585 -14.58 -20.52 -8.60
CA VAL A 585 -15.90 -20.24 -9.19
C VAL A 585 -15.77 -19.04 -10.14
N LYS A 586 -16.11 -19.22 -11.41
CA LYS A 586 -16.07 -18.15 -12.42
C LYS A 586 -17.45 -17.56 -12.66
N VAL A 587 -17.56 -16.24 -12.54
CA VAL A 587 -18.74 -15.44 -12.84
C VAL A 587 -18.49 -14.69 -14.16
N PRO A 588 -19.14 -15.08 -15.27
CA PRO A 588 -18.97 -14.43 -16.56
C PRO A 588 -19.71 -13.09 -16.66
N GLY A 589 -19.19 -12.19 -17.48
CA GLY A 589 -19.95 -11.07 -18.05
C GLY A 589 -19.72 -9.70 -17.41
N PHE A 590 -20.08 -8.67 -18.18
CA PHE A 590 -20.10 -7.25 -17.80
C PHE A 590 -21.56 -6.78 -17.74
N MET A 591 -21.84 -5.74 -16.94
CA MET A 591 -23.19 -5.14 -16.93
C MET A 591 -23.56 -4.50 -18.26
N TYR A 592 -22.60 -3.88 -18.96
CA TYR A 592 -22.83 -3.19 -20.23
C TYR A 592 -21.62 -3.34 -21.15
N PRO A 593 -21.80 -3.42 -22.48
CA PRO A 593 -20.69 -3.46 -23.41
C PRO A 593 -19.92 -2.14 -23.39
N VAL A 594 -18.61 -2.21 -23.17
CA VAL A 594 -17.70 -1.06 -23.25
C VAL A 594 -16.97 -1.13 -24.58
N LYS A 595 -17.15 -0.12 -25.43
CA LYS A 595 -16.41 -0.02 -26.69
C LYS A 595 -15.04 0.62 -26.42
N GLU A 596 -13.99 -0.16 -26.61
CA GLU A 596 -12.62 0.31 -26.50
C GLU A 596 -12.25 1.16 -27.73
N TYR A 597 -11.45 2.19 -27.49
CA TYR A 597 -10.82 2.96 -28.56
C TYR A 597 -9.32 3.08 -28.29
N TYR A 598 -8.52 2.72 -29.27
CA TYR A 598 -7.07 2.85 -29.20
C TYR A 598 -6.61 4.21 -29.71
N LEU A 599 -5.37 4.60 -29.40
CA LEU A 599 -4.85 5.92 -29.73
C LEU A 599 -5.01 6.25 -31.22
N GLU A 600 -4.78 5.27 -32.09
CA GLU A 600 -4.92 5.37 -33.55
C GLU A 600 -6.35 5.75 -33.96
N GLU A 601 -7.34 5.10 -33.36
CA GLU A 601 -8.76 5.32 -33.64
C GLU A 601 -9.23 6.67 -33.10
N ILE A 602 -8.71 7.08 -31.94
CA ILE A 602 -8.97 8.39 -31.35
C ILE A 602 -8.36 9.49 -32.22
N LEU A 603 -7.11 9.33 -32.66
CA LEU A 603 -6.44 10.29 -33.54
C LEU A 603 -7.16 10.44 -34.88
N ALA A 604 -7.59 9.33 -35.48
CA ALA A 604 -8.40 9.34 -36.69
C ALA A 604 -9.73 10.07 -36.48
N LYS A 605 -10.44 9.81 -35.38
CA LYS A 605 -11.70 10.49 -35.03
C LYS A 605 -11.53 11.98 -34.75
N LEU A 606 -10.41 12.38 -34.18
CA LEU A 606 -10.08 13.79 -33.89
C LEU A 606 -9.54 14.54 -35.13
N GLY A 607 -9.51 13.91 -36.31
CA GLY A 607 -8.99 14.52 -37.54
C GLY A 607 -7.48 14.73 -37.53
N ARG A 608 -6.76 14.12 -36.58
CA ARG A 608 -5.31 14.18 -36.46
C ARG A 608 -4.72 12.96 -37.17
N HIS A 609 -4.67 12.99 -38.49
CA HIS A 609 -3.91 12.00 -39.23
C HIS A 609 -2.42 12.11 -38.83
N ARG A 610 -1.78 10.97 -38.53
CA ARG A 610 -0.33 10.91 -38.32
C ARG A 610 0.34 11.66 -39.47
N HIS A 611 1.10 12.71 -39.16
CA HIS A 611 2.14 13.16 -40.09
C HIS A 611 2.95 11.90 -40.47
N ARG A 612 2.99 11.61 -41.77
CA ARG A 612 3.80 10.54 -42.34
C ARG A 612 5.27 10.81 -42.03
N HIS A 613 5.75 10.32 -40.89
CA HIS A 613 7.18 10.18 -40.64
C HIS A 613 7.38 8.90 -39.85
N TYR A 614 7.74 7.85 -40.58
CA TYR A 614 8.93 7.03 -40.38
C TYR A 614 8.82 5.86 -41.37
N GLU A 615 9.11 6.14 -42.65
CA GLU A 615 9.69 5.12 -43.50
C GLU A 615 11.13 4.92 -42.98
N ILE A 616 11.34 3.80 -42.27
CA ILE A 616 12.69 3.32 -41.99
C ILE A 616 13.18 2.71 -43.30
N LYS A 617 14.11 3.41 -43.97
CA LYS A 617 14.96 2.84 -45.02
C LYS A 617 16.10 2.06 -44.41
#